data_AF-B4I3I9-F1
#
_entry.id   AF-B4I3I9-F1
#
_cell.length_a   1.000
_cell.length_b   1.000
_cell.length_c   1.000
_cell.angle_alpha   90.00
_cell.angle_beta   90.00
_cell.angle_gamma   90.00
#
_symmetry.space_group_name_H-M   'P 1'
#
loop_
_entity.id
_entity.type
_entity.pdbx_description
1 polymer ?
#
loop_
_entity_poly.entity_id
_entity_poly.type
_entity_poly.pdbx_seq_one_letter_code
_entity_poly.pdbx_strand_id
1 'polypeptide(L)'
;MRTPPTCSFPKSSKALLISEVHMLLDHRKRQNESADEEQEFSEVFMKTYAYTDSFRKFKNKETIMSARSFLMQKKLHKFELAALGNLCPEAPEEAKALIPSLEGRFEDEELRQILDDIGTKRSLQYYNTTTTTTYKYSLGMKSWST
;
A
#
# COMPACT_ATOMS: atom_id res chain seq x y z
N MET A 1 33.86 6.86 18.29
CA MET A 1 33.05 6.71 17.06
C MET A 1 31.83 5.88 17.40
N ARG A 2 30.62 6.45 17.37
CA ARG A 2 29.38 5.69 17.53
C ARG A 2 29.06 5.10 16.16
N THR A 3 29.00 3.77 16.08
CA THR A 3 28.48 3.08 14.89
C THR A 3 27.06 3.61 14.61
N PRO A 4 26.68 3.81 13.34
CA PRO A 4 25.31 4.19 13.01
C PRO A 4 24.37 3.11 13.56
N PRO A 5 23.18 3.47 14.06
CA PRO A 5 22.21 2.48 14.50
C PRO A 5 21.85 1.61 13.30
N THR A 6 22.39 0.40 13.26
CA THR A 6 21.91 -0.60 12.31
C THR A 6 20.48 -0.90 12.73
N CYS A 7 19.51 -0.56 11.89
CA CYS A 7 18.13 -0.91 12.11
C CYS A 7 18.02 -2.44 12.01
N SER A 8 18.30 -3.13 13.12
CA SER A 8 18.18 -4.58 13.23
C SER A 8 16.69 -4.88 13.36
N PHE A 9 16.01 -5.01 12.23
CA PHE A 9 14.63 -5.48 12.22
C PHE A 9 14.56 -6.85 12.91
N PRO A 10 13.70 -7.05 13.92
CA PRO A 10 13.52 -8.35 14.53
C PRO A 10 13.07 -9.35 13.46
N LYS A 11 13.64 -10.57 13.45
CA LYS A 11 13.47 -11.57 12.38
C LYS A 11 12.00 -11.96 12.08
N SER A 12 11.07 -11.60 12.96
CA SER A 12 9.62 -11.85 12.87
C SER A 12 8.78 -10.68 12.34
N SER A 13 9.33 -9.46 12.17
CA SER A 13 8.51 -8.31 11.75
C SER A 13 8.02 -8.48 10.30
N LYS A 14 6.70 -8.37 10.10
CA LYS A 14 6.09 -8.27 8.77
C LYS A 14 5.97 -6.80 8.41
N ALA A 15 6.49 -6.42 7.24
CA ALA A 15 6.29 -5.09 6.71
C ALA A 15 4.88 -4.98 6.12
N LEU A 16 4.22 -3.86 6.38
CA LEU A 16 2.91 -3.51 5.87
C LEU A 16 3.04 -2.41 4.83
N LEU A 17 2.22 -2.48 3.79
CA LEU A 17 2.07 -1.41 2.81
C LEU A 17 1.27 -0.26 3.42
N ILE A 18 1.54 0.98 3.00
CA ILE A 18 0.77 2.17 3.44
C ILE A 18 -0.73 1.95 3.21
N SER A 19 -1.08 1.31 2.09
CA SER A 19 -2.46 0.97 1.73
C SER A 19 -3.09 -0.07 2.67
N GLU A 20 -2.32 -1.05 3.16
CA GLU A 20 -2.79 -2.03 4.16
C GLU A 20 -3.00 -1.37 5.52
N VAL A 21 -2.07 -0.49 5.91
CA VAL A 21 -2.20 0.27 7.16
C VAL A 21 -3.46 1.12 7.11
N HIS A 22 -3.70 1.85 6.03
CA HIS A 22 -4.91 2.64 5.86
C HIS A 22 -6.17 1.78 6.01
N MET A 23 -6.22 0.62 5.36
CA MET A 23 -7.35 -0.31 5.45
C MET A 23 -7.62 -0.79 6.88
N LEU A 24 -6.57 -1.10 7.64
CA LEU A 24 -6.69 -1.54 9.03
C LEU A 24 -7.19 -0.40 9.92
N LEU A 25 -6.67 0.81 9.73
CA LEU A 25 -7.10 1.99 10.47
C LEU A 25 -8.57 2.34 10.15
N ASP A 26 -8.95 2.27 8.89
CA ASP A 26 -10.32 2.52 8.44
C ASP A 26 -11.31 1.48 9.00
N HIS A 27 -10.91 0.20 9.05
CA HIS A 27 -11.70 -0.84 9.68
C HIS A 27 -11.84 -0.61 11.19
N ARG A 28 -10.76 -0.22 11.88
CA ARG A 28 -10.78 0.08 13.31
C ARG A 28 -11.63 1.31 13.63
N LYS A 29 -11.65 2.30 12.73
CA LYS A 29 -12.53 3.48 12.82
C LYS A 29 -13.99 3.09 12.74
N ARG A 30 -14.37 2.32 11.71
CA ARG A 30 -15.75 1.82 11.55
C ARG A 30 -16.22 0.94 12.71
N GLN A 31 -15.35 0.10 13.26
CA GLN A 31 -15.66 -0.69 14.45
C GLN A 31 -15.96 0.18 15.67
N ASN A 32 -15.26 1.30 15.81
CA ASN A 32 -15.44 2.25 16.91
C ASN A 32 -16.75 3.03 16.78
N GLU A 33 -17.12 3.44 15.57
CA GLU A 33 -18.40 4.09 15.26
C GLU A 33 -19.59 3.15 15.51
N SER A 34 -19.39 1.83 15.42
CA SER A 34 -20.43 0.81 15.70
C SER A 34 -20.47 0.34 17.16
N ALA A 35 -19.55 0.79 18.01
CA ALA A 35 -19.49 0.37 19.41
C ALA A 35 -20.40 1.24 20.28
N ASP A 36 -21.01 0.64 21.30
CA ASP A 36 -21.91 1.35 22.24
C ASP A 36 -21.19 2.46 23.03
N GLU A 37 -19.87 2.36 23.19
CA GLU A 37 -19.01 3.40 23.75
C GLU A 37 -17.96 3.84 22.71
N GLU A 38 -18.18 5.01 22.12
CA GLU A 38 -17.20 5.62 21.20
C GLU A 38 -15.93 6.00 21.96
N GLN A 39 -14.81 5.39 21.57
CA GLN A 39 -13.50 5.77 22.08
C GLN A 39 -12.88 6.85 21.18
N GLU A 40 -12.43 7.97 21.75
CA GLU A 40 -11.67 8.95 20.97
C GLU A 40 -10.34 8.37 20.50
N PHE A 41 -10.03 8.57 19.22
CA PHE A 41 -8.74 8.16 18.67
C PHE A 41 -7.64 9.12 19.10
N SER A 42 -6.48 8.57 19.48
CA SER A 42 -5.27 9.36 19.73
C SER A 42 -4.92 10.26 18.54
N GLU A 43 -4.33 11.42 18.82
CA GLU A 43 -3.78 12.31 17.79
C GLU A 43 -2.82 11.58 16.83
N VAL A 44 -2.04 10.62 17.33
CA VAL A 44 -1.13 9.80 16.52
C VAL A 44 -1.92 8.95 15.52
N PHE A 45 -3.07 8.42 15.92
CA PHE A 45 -3.93 7.62 15.05
C PHE A 45 -4.51 8.48 13.92
N MET A 46 -5.06 9.66 14.24
CA MET A 46 -5.62 10.58 13.25
C MET A 46 -4.57 11.07 12.26
N LYS A 47 -3.38 11.44 12.74
CA LYS A 47 -2.25 11.82 11.88
C LYS A 47 -1.81 10.68 10.96
N THR A 48 -1.72 9.46 11.49
CA THR A 48 -1.36 8.28 10.70
C THR A 48 -2.43 7.95 9.67
N TYR A 49 -3.72 8.07 10.02
CA TYR A 49 -4.82 7.88 9.08
C TYR A 49 -4.75 8.89 7.94
N ALA A 50 -4.60 10.18 8.23
CA ALA A 50 -4.47 11.24 7.22
C ALA A 50 -3.25 11.05 6.30
N TYR A 51 -2.10 10.67 6.88
CA TYR A 51 -0.90 10.33 6.11
C TYR A 51 -1.16 9.16 5.17
N THR A 52 -1.70 8.05 5.70
CA THR A 52 -1.94 6.86 4.90
C THR A 52 -3.02 7.08 3.84
N ASP A 53 -3.99 7.96 4.06
CA ASP A 53 -5.00 8.34 3.06
C ASP A 53 -4.40 9.15 1.90
N SER A 54 -3.46 10.04 2.21
CA SER A 54 -2.79 10.88 1.20
C SER A 54 -1.76 10.09 0.38
N PHE A 55 -1.07 9.13 1.00
CA PHE A 55 0.04 8.40 0.39
C PHE A 55 -0.31 6.96 -0.06
N ARG A 56 -1.53 6.45 0.23
CA ARG A 56 -1.95 5.15 -0.28
C ARG A 56 -1.94 5.13 -1.80
N LYS A 57 -1.18 4.21 -2.36
CA LYS A 57 -1.14 3.95 -3.81
C LYS A 57 -2.31 3.07 -4.24
N PHE A 58 -2.80 2.23 -3.33
CA PHE A 58 -3.88 1.30 -3.59
C PHE A 58 -5.11 1.59 -2.70
N LYS A 59 -6.30 1.60 -3.30
CA LYS A 59 -7.60 1.83 -2.64
C LYS A 59 -8.44 0.55 -2.57
N ASN A 60 -8.25 -0.37 -3.51
CA ASN A 60 -9.04 -1.60 -3.58
C ASN A 60 -8.35 -2.73 -2.80
N LYS A 61 -9.09 -3.37 -1.89
CA LYS A 61 -8.60 -4.50 -1.06
C LYS A 61 -8.00 -5.62 -1.91
N GLU A 62 -8.70 -6.01 -2.97
CA GLU A 62 -8.27 -7.10 -3.86
C GLU A 62 -6.95 -6.76 -4.57
N THR A 63 -6.78 -5.52 -5.02
CA THR A 63 -5.54 -5.07 -5.68
C THR A 63 -4.36 -5.08 -4.71
N ILE A 64 -4.59 -4.71 -3.44
CA ILE A 64 -3.57 -4.74 -2.38
C ILE A 64 -3.12 -6.18 -2.12
N MET A 65 -4.07 -7.10 -1.96
CA MET A 65 -3.77 -8.52 -1.74
C MET A 65 -3.06 -9.14 -2.93
N SER A 66 -3.49 -8.82 -4.16
CA SER A 66 -2.85 -9.30 -5.39
C SER A 66 -1.42 -8.77 -5.52
N ALA A 67 -1.20 -7.48 -5.31
CA ALA A 67 0.14 -6.86 -5.35
C ALA A 67 1.05 -7.47 -4.28
N ARG A 68 0.53 -7.70 -3.07
CA ARG A 68 1.29 -8.34 -1.99
C ARG A 68 1.65 -9.79 -2.32
N SER A 69 0.70 -10.61 -2.77
CA SER A 69 0.97 -12.00 -3.18
C SER A 69 2.01 -12.05 -4.30
N PHE A 70 1.92 -11.17 -5.28
CA PHE A 70 2.88 -11.07 -6.37
C PHE A 70 4.29 -10.75 -5.86
N LEU A 71 4.44 -9.74 -5.01
CA LEU A 71 5.74 -9.38 -4.43
C LEU A 71 6.28 -10.47 -3.49
N MET A 72 5.40 -11.21 -2.80
CA MET A 72 5.81 -12.32 -1.92
C MET A 72 6.31 -13.55 -2.70
N GLN A 73 5.91 -13.72 -3.96
CA GLN A 73 6.44 -14.77 -4.84
C GLN A 73 7.89 -14.46 -5.28
N LYS A 74 8.29 -13.19 -5.26
CA LYS A 74 9.65 -12.77 -5.57
C LYS A 74 10.55 -12.97 -4.34
N LYS A 75 11.83 -13.27 -4.56
CA LYS A 75 12.84 -13.49 -3.50
C LYS A 75 13.30 -12.18 -2.83
N LEU A 76 12.35 -11.27 -2.57
CA LEU A 76 12.57 -9.97 -1.95
C LEU A 76 12.55 -10.10 -0.43
N HIS A 77 13.35 -9.27 0.24
CA HIS A 77 13.24 -9.12 1.68
C HIS A 77 11.93 -8.40 2.03
N LYS A 78 11.37 -8.67 3.23
CA LYS A 78 10.08 -8.08 3.66
C LYS A 78 10.09 -6.54 3.59
N PHE A 79 11.24 -5.93 3.89
CA PHE A 79 11.43 -4.48 3.79
C PHE A 79 11.42 -3.99 2.33
N GLU A 80 12.16 -4.66 1.44
CA GLU A 80 12.24 -4.31 0.01
C GLU A 80 10.87 -4.42 -0.65
N LEU A 81 10.10 -5.46 -0.29
CA LEU A 81 8.72 -5.64 -0.73
C LEU A 81 7.84 -4.44 -0.38
N ALA A 82 7.91 -3.99 0.89
CA ALA A 82 7.10 -2.86 1.33
C ALA A 82 7.58 -1.54 0.71
N ALA A 83 8.89 -1.36 0.56
CA ALA A 83 9.47 -0.19 -0.07
C ALA A 83 9.04 -0.09 -1.55
N LEU A 84 9.15 -1.17 -2.33
CA LEU A 84 8.69 -1.22 -3.73
C LEU A 84 7.18 -0.93 -3.85
N GLY A 85 6.36 -1.53 -2.99
CA GLY A 85 4.91 -1.32 -3.02
C GLY A 85 4.46 0.06 -2.54
N ASN A 86 5.27 0.78 -1.76
CA ASN A 86 4.97 2.13 -1.28
C ASN A 86 5.49 3.22 -2.24
N LEU A 87 6.71 3.03 -2.73
CA LEU A 87 7.38 3.99 -3.61
C LEU A 87 6.91 3.86 -5.06
N CYS A 88 6.65 2.63 -5.52
CA CYS A 88 6.27 2.31 -6.90
C CYS A 88 7.15 3.03 -7.94
N PRO A 89 8.48 2.78 -7.95
CA PRO A 89 9.38 3.40 -8.92
C PRO A 89 9.03 2.98 -10.34
N GLU A 90 9.33 3.86 -11.31
CA GLU A 90 8.97 3.63 -12.72
C GLU A 90 10.14 3.04 -13.53
N ALA A 91 11.37 3.21 -13.03
CA ALA A 91 12.59 2.74 -13.66
C ALA A 91 13.40 1.82 -12.74
N PRO A 92 14.09 0.79 -13.27
CA PRO A 92 14.95 -0.08 -12.48
C PRO A 92 16.13 0.67 -11.85
N GLU A 93 16.66 1.70 -12.51
CA GLU A 93 17.72 2.56 -11.98
C GLU A 93 17.24 3.36 -10.76
N GLU A 94 16.01 3.88 -10.81
CA GLU A 94 15.38 4.57 -9.69
C GLU A 94 15.16 3.61 -8.51
N ALA A 95 14.66 2.40 -8.77
CA ALA A 95 14.46 1.39 -7.76
C ALA A 95 15.76 1.02 -7.04
N LYS A 96 16.87 0.88 -7.78
CA LYS A 96 18.20 0.63 -7.21
C LYS A 96 18.74 1.83 -6.42
N ALA A 97 18.52 3.05 -6.91
CA ALA A 97 18.93 4.27 -6.20
C ALA A 97 18.18 4.44 -4.87
N LEU A 98 16.88 4.12 -4.83
CA LEU A 98 16.05 4.20 -3.63
C LEU A 98 16.29 3.02 -2.67
N ILE A 99 16.57 1.84 -3.22
CA ILE A 99 16.77 0.60 -2.46
C ILE A 99 18.08 -0.03 -2.92
N PRO A 100 19.22 0.42 -2.37
CA PRO A 100 20.55 -0.08 -2.78
C PRO A 100 20.75 -1.57 -2.50
N SER A 101 19.93 -2.17 -1.62
CA SER A 101 19.98 -3.61 -1.37
C SER A 101 19.45 -4.47 -2.52
N LEU A 102 18.76 -3.88 -3.50
CA LEU A 102 18.34 -4.55 -4.74
C LEU A 102 19.46 -4.61 -5.78
N GLU A 103 20.49 -3.79 -5.64
CA GLU A 103 21.61 -3.73 -6.56
C GLU A 103 22.37 -5.07 -6.56
N GLY A 104 22.56 -5.67 -7.74
CA GLY A 104 23.19 -6.98 -7.91
C GLY A 104 22.34 -8.19 -7.50
N ARG A 105 21.10 -8.01 -7.05
CA ARG A 105 20.18 -9.13 -6.72
C ARG A 105 19.21 -9.50 -7.84
N PHE A 106 18.85 -8.54 -8.68
CA PHE A 106 17.96 -8.72 -9.82
C PHE A 106 18.58 -8.09 -11.07
N GLU A 107 18.35 -8.71 -12.22
CA GLU A 107 18.66 -8.10 -13.51
C GLU A 107 17.66 -6.97 -13.81
N ASP A 108 18.10 -5.97 -14.57
CA ASP A 108 17.33 -4.77 -14.89
C ASP A 108 16.03 -5.12 -15.62
N GLU A 109 16.06 -6.15 -16.46
CA GLU A 109 14.88 -6.65 -17.18
C GLU A 109 13.87 -7.30 -16.23
N GLU A 110 14.31 -8.12 -15.27
CA GLU A 110 13.42 -8.71 -14.28
C GLU A 110 12.82 -7.64 -13.37
N LEU A 111 13.63 -6.68 -12.95
CA LEU A 111 13.19 -5.58 -12.11
C LEU A 111 12.16 -4.72 -12.86
N ARG A 112 12.41 -4.41 -14.13
CA ARG A 112 11.47 -3.67 -14.98
C ARG A 112 10.13 -4.36 -15.11
N GLN A 113 10.11 -5.68 -15.36
CA GLN A 113 8.86 -6.45 -15.40
C GLN A 113 8.09 -6.37 -14.07
N ILE A 114 8.78 -6.45 -12.93
CA ILE A 114 8.15 -6.32 -11.61
C ILE A 114 7.51 -4.93 -11.45
N LEU A 115 8.21 -3.86 -11.87
CA LEU A 115 7.72 -2.49 -11.79
C LEU A 115 6.50 -2.26 -12.71
N ASP A 116 6.56 -2.75 -13.95
CA ASP A 116 5.46 -2.66 -14.91
C ASP A 116 4.21 -3.40 -14.41
N ASP A 117 4.39 -4.57 -13.79
CA ASP A 117 3.30 -5.34 -13.20
C ASP A 117 2.64 -4.63 -12.01
N ILE A 118 3.43 -3.92 -11.19
CA ILE A 118 2.93 -3.11 -10.07
C ILE A 118 2.20 -1.87 -10.62
N GLY A 119 2.77 -1.22 -11.63
CA GLY A 119 2.18 -0.07 -12.32
C GLY A 119 0.84 -0.42 -12.98
N THR A 120 0.75 -1.59 -13.61
CA THR A 120 -0.49 -2.10 -14.21
C THR A 120 -1.57 -2.32 -13.15
N LYS A 121 -1.23 -2.96 -12.01
CA LYS A 121 -2.18 -3.17 -10.90
C LYS A 121 -2.67 -1.85 -10.31
N ARG A 122 -1.81 -0.83 -10.26
CA ARG A 122 -2.18 0.55 -9.87
C ARG A 122 -3.16 1.18 -10.87
N SER A 123 -2.94 1.01 -12.17
CA SER A 123 -3.79 1.57 -13.23
C SER A 123 -5.18 0.91 -13.30
N LEU A 124 -5.25 -0.43 -13.20
CA LEU A 124 -6.51 -1.19 -13.20
C LEU A 124 -7.45 -0.76 -12.07
N GLN A 125 -6.90 -0.28 -10.95
CA GLN A 125 -7.68 0.27 -9.87
C GLN A 125 -8.50 1.51 -10.28
N TYR A 126 -7.91 2.39 -11.10
CA TYR A 126 -8.59 3.61 -11.57
C TYR A 126 -9.80 3.24 -12.42
N TYR A 127 -9.62 2.31 -13.37
CA TYR A 127 -10.69 1.85 -14.26
C TYR A 127 -11.89 1.25 -13.51
N ASN A 128 -11.63 0.41 -12.49
CA ASN A 128 -12.70 -0.22 -11.71
C ASN A 128 -13.50 0.80 -10.89
N THR A 129 -12.84 1.83 -10.32
CA THR A 129 -13.52 2.87 -9.55
C THR A 129 -14.38 3.81 -10.40
N THR A 130 -13.93 4.16 -11.61
CA THR A 130 -14.71 5.00 -12.53
C THR A 130 -15.90 4.22 -13.08
N THR A 131 -15.70 2.94 -13.41
CA THR A 131 -16.75 2.07 -13.92
C THR A 131 -17.87 1.86 -12.90
N THR A 132 -17.56 1.53 -11.64
CA THR A 132 -18.58 1.42 -10.57
C THR A 132 -19.31 2.74 -10.31
N THR A 133 -18.58 3.86 -10.35
CA THR A 133 -19.18 5.19 -10.16
C THR A 133 -20.12 5.54 -11.31
N THR A 134 -19.70 5.32 -12.56
CA THR A 134 -20.53 5.56 -13.76
C THR A 134 -21.75 4.65 -13.79
N TYR A 135 -21.62 3.37 -13.41
CA TYR A 135 -22.79 2.47 -13.29
C TYR A 135 -23.74 2.91 -12.17
N LYS A 136 -23.25 3.44 -11.05
CA LYS A 136 -24.11 4.05 -10.02
C LYS A 136 -24.88 5.27 -10.54
N TYR A 137 -24.24 6.11 -11.37
CA TYR A 137 -24.90 7.26 -12.00
C TYR A 137 -25.90 6.85 -13.09
N SER A 138 -25.61 5.80 -13.87
CA SER A 138 -26.52 5.32 -14.92
C SER A 138 -27.68 4.45 -14.40
N LEU A 139 -27.52 3.79 -13.25
CA LEU A 139 -28.60 3.06 -12.55
C LEU A 139 -29.46 3.94 -11.65
N GLY A 140 -29.28 5.27 -11.64
CA GLY A 140 -30.21 6.20 -10.99
C GLY A 140 -30.39 6.02 -9.48
N MET A 141 -29.44 5.39 -8.78
CA MET A 141 -29.49 5.26 -7.32
C MET A 141 -29.10 6.59 -6.67
N LYS A 142 -30.07 7.50 -6.54
CA LYS A 142 -29.97 8.67 -5.66
C LYS A 142 -29.82 8.17 -4.22
N SER A 143 -28.66 8.36 -3.62
CA SER A 143 -28.48 8.14 -2.18
C SER A 143 -29.41 9.07 -1.42
N TRP A 144 -30.46 8.53 -0.80
CA TRP A 144 -31.13 9.21 0.30
C TRP A 144 -30.22 9.04 1.52
N SER A 145 -29.58 10.13 1.93
CA SER A 145 -29.07 10.26 3.29
C SER A 145 -30.18 10.92 4.11
N THR A 146 -30.70 10.17 5.08
CA THR A 146 -31.30 10.73 6.30
C THR A 146 -30.59 10.08 7.47
#